data_AF-A0A348G457-F1
#
_entry.id   AF-A0A348G457-F1
#
_cell.length_a   1.000
_cell.length_b   1.000
_cell.length_c   1.000
_cell.angle_alpha   90.00
_cell.angle_beta   90.00
_cell.angle_gamma   90.00
#
_symmetry.space_group_name_H-M   'P 1'
#
loop_
_entity.id
_entity.type
_entity.pdbx_description
1 polymer ?
#
loop_
_entity_poly.entity_id
_entity_poly.type
_entity_poly.pdbx_seq_one_letter_code
_entity_poly.pdbx_strand_id
1 'polypeptide(L)'
;MPVRATPVPLPPRIAARPDPAQWGADELLTFAEAAALFWPYGPLTATSLRTAYRQGLVDVVMIARKVFVTPAALARMTAQATRPAPARSGEAVDGK
;
A
#
# COMPACT_ATOMS: atom_id res chain seq x y z
N MET A 1 13.99 21.67 -3.41
CA MET A 1 14.79 20.52 -3.90
C MET A 1 13.86 19.32 -4.05
N PRO A 2 13.52 18.85 -5.26
CA PRO A 2 12.81 17.58 -5.38
C PRO A 2 13.79 16.45 -5.00
N VAL A 3 13.39 15.63 -4.04
CA VAL A 3 14.16 14.44 -3.64
C VAL A 3 14.13 13.47 -4.83
N ARG A 4 15.25 13.30 -5.52
CA ARG A 4 15.37 12.25 -6.55
C ARG A 4 15.31 10.90 -5.82
N ALA A 5 14.16 10.25 -5.86
CA ALA A 5 14.04 8.86 -5.44
C ALA A 5 15.02 8.04 -6.28
N THR A 6 16.07 7.51 -5.66
CA THR A 6 16.98 6.57 -6.32
C THR A 6 16.15 5.35 -6.72
N PRO A 7 16.16 4.90 -7.99
CA PRO A 7 15.39 3.73 -8.37
C PRO A 7 15.98 2.52 -7.65
N VAL A 8 15.29 2.05 -6.61
CA VAL A 8 15.61 0.78 -5.97
C VAL A 8 15.36 -0.31 -7.02
N PRO A 9 16.33 -1.20 -7.31
CA PRO A 9 16.14 -2.24 -8.30
C PRO A 9 14.90 -3.07 -7.95
N LEU A 10 14.02 -3.26 -8.93
CA LEU A 10 12.76 -3.98 -8.79
C LEU A 10 13.02 -5.42 -8.29
N PRO A 11 12.30 -5.90 -7.27
CA PRO A 11 12.42 -7.30 -6.85
C PRO A 11 12.16 -8.25 -8.02
N PRO A 12 12.92 -9.35 -8.18
CA PRO A 12 12.86 -10.20 -9.37
C PRO A 12 11.45 -10.73 -9.70
N ARG A 13 10.66 -11.10 -8.67
CA ARG A 13 9.28 -11.58 -8.85
C ARG A 13 8.35 -10.48 -9.37
N ILE A 14 8.56 -9.22 -8.97
CA ILE A 14 7.78 -8.09 -9.46
C ILE A 14 8.22 -7.70 -10.88
N ALA A 15 9.52 -7.78 -11.18
CA ALA A 15 10.01 -7.55 -12.54
C ALA A 15 9.42 -8.56 -13.54
N ALA A 16 9.27 -9.83 -13.13
CA ALA A 16 8.66 -10.86 -13.95
C ALA A 16 7.12 -10.74 -14.05
N ARG A 17 6.47 -10.27 -12.98
CA ARG A 17 5.01 -10.14 -12.87
C ARG A 17 4.63 -8.77 -12.27
N PRO A 18 4.68 -7.69 -13.07
CA PRO A 18 4.54 -6.32 -12.57
C PRO A 18 3.08 -5.90 -12.33
N ASP A 19 2.12 -6.62 -12.90
CA ASP A 19 0.70 -6.31 -12.80
C ASP A 19 0.09 -6.91 -11.51
N PRO A 20 -0.46 -6.09 -10.60
CA PRO A 20 -1.11 -6.56 -9.37
C PRO A 20 -2.25 -7.55 -9.60
N ALA A 21 -2.97 -7.47 -10.73
CA ALA A 21 -4.10 -8.37 -11.02
C ALA A 21 -3.66 -9.83 -11.22
N GLN A 22 -2.37 -10.07 -11.46
CA GLN A 22 -1.81 -11.40 -11.67
C GLN A 22 -1.38 -12.07 -10.35
N TRP A 23 -1.51 -11.38 -9.22
CA TRP A 23 -1.15 -11.88 -7.88
C TRP A 23 -2.41 -12.35 -7.13
N GLY A 24 -2.32 -13.53 -6.50
CA GLY A 24 -3.42 -14.04 -5.69
C GLY A 24 -3.65 -13.20 -4.43
N ALA A 25 -4.90 -13.09 -3.97
CA ALA A 25 -5.28 -12.28 -2.80
C ALA A 25 -4.52 -12.67 -1.51
N ASP A 26 -4.19 -13.95 -1.37
CA ASP A 26 -3.46 -14.52 -0.22
C ASP A 26 -1.99 -14.85 -0.54
N GLU A 27 -1.49 -14.42 -1.69
CA GLU A 27 -0.11 -14.69 -2.07
C GLU A 27 0.87 -13.90 -1.21
N LEU A 28 1.94 -14.56 -0.74
CA LEU A 28 2.92 -13.96 0.15
C LEU A 28 3.86 -13.00 -0.60
N LEU A 29 3.89 -11.77 -0.11
CA LEU A 29 4.74 -10.67 -0.55
C LEU A 29 5.60 -10.19 0.62
N THR A 30 6.87 -9.91 0.36
CA THR A 30 7.67 -9.09 1.27
C THR A 30 7.20 -7.63 1.19
N PHE A 31 7.53 -6.80 2.19
CA PHE A 31 7.22 -5.37 2.13
C PHE A 31 7.85 -4.65 0.92
N ALA A 32 9.03 -5.11 0.48
CA ALA A 32 9.70 -4.55 -0.71
C ALA A 32 8.93 -4.87 -1.98
N GLU A 33 8.48 -6.13 -2.14
CA GLU A 33 7.67 -6.55 -3.28
C GLU A 33 6.31 -5.84 -3.27
N ALA A 34 5.64 -5.78 -2.12
CA ALA A 34 4.35 -5.09 -1.98
C ALA A 34 4.43 -3.60 -2.34
N ALA A 35 5.45 -2.90 -1.85
CA ALA A 35 5.65 -1.50 -2.19
C ALA A 35 5.91 -1.31 -3.70
N ALA A 36 6.77 -2.16 -4.28
CA ALA A 36 7.07 -2.10 -5.70
C ALA A 36 5.86 -2.45 -6.60
N LEU A 37 4.98 -3.34 -6.14
CA LEU A 37 3.81 -3.81 -6.89
C LEU A 37 2.67 -2.79 -6.86
N PHE A 38 2.29 -2.29 -5.67
CA PHE A 38 1.12 -1.42 -5.50
C PHE A 38 1.45 0.07 -5.55
N TRP A 39 2.69 0.45 -5.22
CA TRP A 39 3.12 1.85 -5.15
C TRP A 39 4.52 2.05 -5.77
N PRO A 40 4.75 1.64 -7.03
CA PRO A 40 6.07 1.70 -7.67
C PRO A 40 6.69 3.12 -7.66
N TYR A 41 5.85 4.14 -7.77
CA TYR A 41 6.21 5.56 -7.65
C TYR A 41 5.33 6.28 -6.64
N GLY A 42 4.73 5.53 -5.72
CA GLY A 42 3.68 6.01 -4.82
C GLY A 42 4.21 6.46 -3.44
N PRO A 43 3.30 6.92 -2.57
CA PRO A 43 3.66 7.46 -1.25
C PRO A 43 4.07 6.38 -0.23
N LEU A 44 3.71 5.11 -0.47
CA LEU A 44 4.05 4.02 0.45
C LEU A 44 5.30 3.29 -0.02
N THR A 45 6.25 3.16 0.90
CA THR A 45 7.51 2.42 0.71
C THR A 45 7.54 1.18 1.59
N ALA A 46 8.53 0.31 1.38
CA ALA A 46 8.76 -0.83 2.29
C ALA A 46 8.95 -0.39 3.76
N THR A 47 9.59 0.77 3.97
CA THR A 47 9.75 1.37 5.30
C THR A 47 8.40 1.81 5.87
N SER A 48 7.55 2.45 5.06
CA SER A 48 6.19 2.84 5.46
C SER A 48 5.36 1.62 5.88
N LEU A 49 5.41 0.53 5.10
CA LEU A 49 4.73 -0.73 5.43
C LEU A 49 5.29 -1.37 6.71
N ARG A 50 6.61 -1.31 6.92
CA ARG A 50 7.22 -1.79 8.16
C ARG A 50 6.78 -0.99 9.38
N THR A 51 6.62 0.32 9.25
CA THR A 51 6.04 1.18 10.29
C THR A 51 4.59 0.81 10.56
N ALA A 52 3.76 0.60 9.53
CA ALA A 52 2.38 0.16 9.68
C ALA A 52 2.29 -1.18 10.43
N TYR A 53 3.16 -2.15 10.11
CA TYR A 53 3.28 -3.40 10.86
C TYR A 53 3.63 -3.17 12.34
N ARG A 54 4.62 -2.33 12.63
CA ARG A 54 5.01 -2.01 14.01
C ARG A 54 3.90 -1.30 14.80
N GLN A 55 3.00 -0.62 14.11
CA GLN A 55 1.83 0.06 14.68
C GLN A 55 0.59 -0.84 14.74
N GLY A 56 0.66 -2.09 14.25
CA GLY A 56 -0.48 -3.00 14.21
C GLY A 56 -1.57 -2.61 13.21
N LEU A 57 -1.23 -1.81 12.19
CA LEU A 57 -2.19 -1.31 11.19
C LEU A 57 -2.37 -2.23 9.99
N VAL A 58 -1.51 -3.24 9.83
CA VAL A 58 -1.57 -4.18 8.71
C VAL A 58 -1.38 -5.60 9.21
N ASP A 59 -2.24 -6.50 8.74
CA ASP A 59 -2.11 -7.93 9.01
C ASP A 59 -0.89 -8.49 8.28
N VAL A 60 -0.12 -9.32 8.97
CA VAL A 60 1.08 -9.97 8.42
C VAL A 60 1.09 -11.46 8.75
N VAL A 61 1.80 -12.23 7.92
CA VAL A 61 2.12 -13.64 8.18
C VAL A 61 3.59 -13.74 8.55
N MET A 62 3.90 -14.36 9.69
CA MET A 62 5.28 -14.61 10.11
C MET A 62 5.65 -16.08 9.87
N ILE A 63 6.65 -16.33 9.02
CA ILE A 63 7.15 -17.68 8.72
C ILE A 63 8.67 -17.67 8.84
N ALA A 64 9.23 -18.57 9.65
CA ALA A 64 10.68 -18.66 9.88
C ALA A 64 11.34 -17.29 10.19
N ARG A 65 10.70 -16.48 11.06
CA ARG A 65 11.12 -15.11 11.44
C ARG A 65 11.10 -14.07 10.31
N LYS A 66 10.60 -14.43 9.13
CA LYS A 66 10.36 -13.50 8.03
C LYS A 66 8.91 -13.02 8.07
N VAL A 67 8.71 -11.75 7.75
CA VAL A 67 7.40 -11.10 7.75
C VAL A 67 6.93 -10.94 6.32
N PHE A 68 5.71 -11.39 6.06
CA PHE A 68 5.04 -11.32 4.77
C PHE A 68 3.71 -10.60 4.91
N VAL A 69 3.26 -9.98 3.83
CA VAL A 69 1.92 -9.42 3.65
C VAL A 69 1.25 -10.11 2.47
N THR A 70 -0.07 -10.01 2.43
CA THR A 70 -0.87 -10.44 1.27
C THR A 70 -1.56 -9.24 0.64
N PRO A 71 -1.90 -9.29 -0.67
CA PRO A 71 -2.72 -8.27 -1.31
C PRO A 71 -4.02 -7.98 -0.56
N ALA A 72 -4.69 -9.00 -0.02
CA ALA A 72 -5.91 -8.85 0.77
C ALA A 72 -5.66 -8.04 2.07
N ALA A 73 -4.56 -8.30 2.77
CA ALA A 73 -4.22 -7.55 3.99
C ALA A 73 -3.97 -6.06 3.68
N LEU A 74 -3.31 -5.76 2.56
CA LEU A 74 -3.08 -4.39 2.13
C LEU A 74 -4.38 -3.67 1.75
N ALA A 75 -5.29 -4.36 1.05
CA ALA A 75 -6.61 -3.83 0.71
C ALA A 75 -7.45 -3.51 1.96
N ARG A 76 -7.41 -4.39 2.99
CA ARG A 76 -8.07 -4.12 4.27
C ARG A 76 -7.46 -2.91 4.99
N MET A 77 -6.14 -2.82 5.05
CA MET A 77 -5.43 -1.69 5.66
C MET A 77 -5.85 -0.35 5.02
N THR A 78 -5.87 -0.27 3.68
CA THR A 78 -6.23 0.98 2.98
C THR A 78 -7.72 1.30 3.13
N ALA A 79 -8.60 0.30 3.12
CA ALA A 79 -10.02 0.48 3.39
C ALA A 79 -10.26 1.04 4.80
N GLN A 80 -9.57 0.52 5.83
CA GLN A 80 -9.68 1.00 7.21
C GLN A 80 -9.10 2.41 7.40
N ALA A 81 -8.10 2.79 6.61
CA ALA A 81 -7.53 4.13 6.64
C ALA A 81 -8.45 5.19 5.99
N THR A 82 -9.48 4.77 5.26
CA THR A 82 -10.40 5.69 4.59
C THR A 82 -11.26 6.43 5.61
N ARG A 83 -11.28 7.75 5.53
CA ARG A 83 -12.20 8.61 6.28
C ARG A 83 -13.12 9.34 5.30
N PRO A 84 -14.41 9.53 5.61
CA PRO A 84 -15.30 10.29 4.75
C PRO A 84 -14.77 11.72 4.62
N ALA A 85 -14.80 12.24 3.40
CA ALA A 85 -14.54 13.66 3.17
C ALA A 85 -15.61 14.49 3.90
N PRO A 86 -15.27 15.67 4.46
CA PRO A 86 -16.28 16.56 5.01
C PRO A 86 -17.32 16.89 3.92
N ALA A 87 -18.60 16.75 4.25
CA ALA A 87 -19.67 17.13 3.33
C ALA A 87 -19.48 18.60 2.96
N ARG A 88 -19.34 18.90 1.66
CA ARG A 88 -19.41 20.29 1.20
C ARG A 88 -20.85 20.74 1.41
N SER A 89 -21.10 21.51 2.46
CA SER A 89 -22.37 22.24 2.61
C SER A 89 -22.48 23.16 1.40
N GLY A 90 -23.33 22.77 0.45
CA GLY A 90 -23.66 23.58 -0.71
C GLY A 90 -24.37 24.84 -0.24
N GLU A 91 -23.85 25.97 -0.69
CA GLU A 91 -24.51 27.27 -0.63
C GLU A 91 -25.80 27.18 -1.45
N ALA A 92 -26.94 27.11 -0.76
CA ALA A 92 -28.24 27.39 -1.35
C ALA A 92 -28.42 28.91 -1.37
N VAL A 93 -28.04 29.53 -2.50
CA VAL A 93 -28.53 30.86 -2.86
C VAL A 93 -29.78 30.67 -3.70
N ASP A 94 -30.93 30.61 -3.02
CA ASP A 94 -32.24 30.93 -3.58
C ASP A 94 -32.77 32.15 -2.82
N GLY A 95 -33.08 33.21 -3.56
CA GLY A 95 -33.52 34.47 -2.96
C GLY A 95 -33.44 35.67 -3.90
N LYS A 96 -34.18 35.64 -5.00
CA LYS A 96 -34.86 36.84 -5.51
C LYS A 96 -36.06 36.50 -6.38
#